data_AF-A0A560VAR6-F1
#
_entry.id   AF-A0A560VAR6-F1
#
_cell.length_a   1.000
_cell.length_b   1.000
_cell.length_c   1.000
_cell.angle_alpha   90.00
_cell.angle_beta   90.00
_cell.angle_gamma   90.00
#
_symmetry.space_group_name_H-M   'P 1'
#
loop_
_entity.id
_entity.type
_entity.pdbx_description
1 polymer ?
#
loop_
_entity_poly.entity_id
_entity_poly.type
_entity_poly.pdbx_seq_one_letter_code
_entity_poly.pdbx_strand_id
1 'polypeptide(L)'
;MAGLTALPAETVLAPRVAECPVQLEAVLEDEHAYDAEGPMSGFIAILAARITRVHVDRAILMDGHPNRIDPDKRRPLIMSFLEYYGLGPKLHPSRLGGIPEELYRTPDFERAVEA
;
A
#
# COMPACT_ATOMS: atom_id res chain seq x y z
N MET A 1 18.41 15.88 -3.56
CA MET A 1 17.10 15.70 -2.89
C MET A 1 16.03 15.64 -3.95
N ALA A 2 15.05 14.74 -3.84
CA ALA A 2 14.06 14.49 -4.90
C ALA A 2 12.94 15.56 -5.02
N GLY A 3 12.98 16.63 -4.21
CA GLY A 3 11.98 17.71 -4.26
C GLY A 3 10.62 17.36 -3.65
N LEU A 4 10.57 16.35 -2.79
CA LEU A 4 9.36 15.89 -2.10
C LEU A 4 9.25 16.46 -0.69
N THR A 5 8.02 16.58 -0.18
CA THR A 5 7.75 17.16 1.14
C THR A 5 7.49 16.07 2.17
N ALA A 6 8.31 16.02 3.23
CA ALA A 6 8.11 15.09 4.33
C ALA A 6 6.95 15.54 5.24
N LEU A 7 6.11 14.60 5.63
CA LEU A 7 5.06 14.75 6.64
C LEU A 7 5.30 13.79 7.80
N PRO A 8 4.96 14.17 9.04
CA PRO A 8 4.99 13.22 10.15
C PRO A 8 4.00 12.07 9.90
N ALA A 9 4.42 10.86 10.24
CA ALA A 9 3.54 9.70 10.43
C ALA A 9 2.82 9.80 11.78
N GLU A 10 1.76 9.01 11.95
CA GLU A 10 0.91 9.00 13.15
C GLU A 10 1.30 7.91 14.15
N THR A 11 1.74 6.75 13.66
CA THR A 11 1.96 5.52 14.44
C THR A 11 3.41 5.03 14.41
N VAL A 12 4.24 5.59 13.50
CA VAL A 12 5.65 5.21 13.33
C VAL A 12 6.55 6.44 13.15
N LEU A 13 7.88 6.26 13.24
CA LEU A 13 8.86 7.33 13.08
C LEU A 13 9.18 7.67 11.61
N ALA A 14 8.99 6.73 10.69
CA ALA A 14 9.29 6.93 9.28
C ALA A 14 8.34 7.98 8.68
N PRO A 15 8.83 9.03 8.01
CA PRO A 15 7.97 10.09 7.50
C PRO A 15 7.15 9.64 6.28
N ARG A 16 6.04 10.32 6.08
CA ARG A 16 5.19 10.25 4.88
C ARG A 16 5.66 11.28 3.84
N VAL A 17 5.25 11.10 2.60
CA VAL A 17 5.48 12.00 1.46
C VAL A 17 4.18 12.72 1.11
N ALA A 18 4.12 14.05 1.21
CA ALA A 18 2.89 14.82 1.01
C ALA A 18 2.25 14.61 -0.37
N GLU A 19 3.09 14.43 -1.39
CA GLU A 19 2.67 14.30 -2.78
C GLU A 19 2.19 12.87 -3.13
N CYS A 20 2.34 11.90 -2.22
CA CYS A 20 1.96 10.52 -2.45
C CYS A 20 0.49 10.26 -2.06
N PRO A 21 -0.39 9.84 -3.00
CA PRO A 21 -1.82 9.76 -2.77
C PRO A 21 -2.26 8.55 -1.93
N VAL A 22 -1.40 7.55 -1.76
CA VAL A 22 -1.66 6.37 -0.92
C VAL A 22 -0.39 6.01 -0.16
N GLN A 23 -0.47 5.96 1.16
CA GLN A 23 0.67 5.68 2.03
C GLN A 23 0.27 4.76 3.18
N LEU A 24 1.16 3.84 3.53
CA LEU A 24 0.94 2.84 4.56
C LEU A 24 2.01 3.00 5.62
N GLU A 25 1.58 3.26 6.85
CA GLU A 25 2.44 3.12 8.01
C GLU A 25 2.41 1.67 8.45
N ALA A 26 3.58 1.12 8.78
CA ALA A 26 3.70 -0.28 9.13
C ALA A 26 4.86 -0.50 10.10
N VAL A 27 4.70 -1.53 10.93
CA VAL A 27 5.76 -2.06 11.79
C VAL A 27 6.28 -3.36 11.20
N LEU A 28 7.58 -3.61 11.36
CA LEU A 28 8.19 -4.88 10.98
C LEU A 28 7.78 -5.94 11.99
N GLU A 29 7.20 -7.03 11.51
CA GLU A 29 6.83 -8.19 12.33
C GLU A 29 7.88 -9.30 12.20
N ASP A 30 8.41 -9.50 10.99
CA ASP A 30 9.38 -10.54 10.74
C ASP A 30 10.32 -10.21 9.57
N GLU A 31 11.52 -10.78 9.62
CA GLU A 31 12.53 -10.68 8.57
C GLU A 31 13.02 -12.09 8.23
N HIS A 32 12.90 -12.44 6.95
CA HIS A 32 13.36 -13.73 6.45
C HIS A 32 14.47 -13.53 5.42
N ALA A 33 15.54 -14.32 5.57
CA ALA A 33 16.58 -14.41 4.57
C ALA A 33 16.05 -15.12 3.31
N TYR A 34 16.26 -14.51 2.15
CA TYR A 34 16.08 -15.19 0.88
C TYR A 34 17.36 -15.94 0.52
N ASP A 35 17.22 -17.18 0.04
CA ASP A 35 18.35 -18.01 -0.41
C ASP A 35 19.48 -18.10 0.61
N ALA A 36 19.15 -18.34 1.88
CA ALA A 36 20.06 -18.21 3.01
C ALA A 36 21.38 -19.00 2.87
N GLU A 37 21.35 -20.13 2.19
CA GLU A 37 22.52 -21.02 1.96
C GLU A 37 23.02 -20.99 0.50
N GLY A 38 22.49 -20.10 -0.32
CA GLY A 38 22.79 -20.02 -1.75
C GLY A 38 23.55 -18.75 -2.15
N PRO A 39 23.83 -18.59 -3.45
CA PRO A 39 24.65 -17.49 -3.96
C PRO A 39 24.02 -16.10 -3.76
N MET A 40 22.71 -16.03 -3.48
CA MET A 40 22.00 -14.77 -3.21
C MET A 40 21.84 -14.48 -1.71
N SER A 41 22.44 -15.31 -0.84
CA SER A 41 22.43 -15.08 0.61
C SER A 41 22.92 -13.67 0.96
N GLY A 42 22.11 -12.94 1.73
CA GLY A 42 22.39 -11.56 2.15
C GLY A 42 22.13 -10.48 1.09
N PHE A 43 21.79 -10.82 -0.15
CA PHE A 43 21.45 -9.83 -1.19
C PHE A 43 19.97 -9.42 -1.17
N ILE A 44 19.09 -10.28 -0.66
CA ILE A 44 17.64 -10.05 -0.63
C ILE A 44 17.11 -10.38 0.77
N ALA A 45 16.37 -9.44 1.36
CA ALA A 45 15.62 -9.65 2.59
C ALA A 45 14.12 -9.62 2.28
N ILE A 46 13.36 -10.53 2.89
CA ILE A 46 11.90 -10.54 2.85
C ILE A 46 11.40 -9.96 4.17
N LEU A 47 10.76 -8.80 4.10
CA LEU A 47 10.25 -8.09 5.27
C LEU A 47 8.74 -8.27 5.35
N ALA A 48 8.26 -8.95 6.40
CA ALA A 48 6.84 -9.03 6.70
C ALA A 48 6.46 -7.85 7.61
N ALA A 49 5.66 -6.94 7.08
CA ALA A 49 5.24 -5.75 7.80
C ALA A 49 3.72 -5.75 8.03
N ARG A 50 3.30 -5.35 9.24
CA ARG A 50 1.90 -5.15 9.57
C ARG A 50 1.55 -3.67 9.46
N ILE A 51 0.49 -3.39 8.72
CA ILE A 51 -0.04 -2.04 8.53
C ILE A 51 -0.72 -1.56 9.82
N THR A 52 -0.38 -0.35 10.25
CA THR A 52 -0.95 0.31 11.43
C THR A 52 -1.83 1.50 11.04
N ARG A 53 -1.49 2.22 9.96
CA ARG A 53 -2.32 3.32 9.44
C ARG A 53 -2.29 3.37 7.91
N VAL A 54 -3.45 3.64 7.32
CA VAL A 54 -3.59 3.87 5.87
C VAL A 54 -3.98 5.33 5.65
N HIS A 55 -3.20 6.02 4.82
CA HIS A 55 -3.46 7.39 4.39
C HIS A 55 -3.83 7.40 2.93
N VAL A 56 -4.98 8.00 2.61
CA VAL A 56 -5.47 8.09 1.24
C VAL A 56 -5.89 9.54 0.98
N ASP A 57 -5.43 10.10 -0.14
CA ASP A 57 -5.94 11.37 -0.62
C ASP A 57 -7.43 11.25 -0.93
N ARG A 58 -8.23 12.17 -0.38
CA ARG A 58 -9.68 12.20 -0.58
C ARG A 58 -10.07 12.33 -2.05
N ALA A 59 -9.23 12.92 -2.88
CA ALA A 59 -9.46 13.07 -4.31
C ALA A 59 -9.55 11.73 -5.07
N ILE A 60 -8.98 10.66 -4.52
CA ILE A 60 -9.01 9.32 -5.14
C ILE A 60 -9.98 8.36 -4.46
N LEU A 61 -10.76 8.83 -3.48
CA LEU A 61 -11.82 8.02 -2.88
C LEU A 61 -13.03 7.94 -3.81
N MET A 62 -13.72 6.81 -3.72
CA MET A 62 -14.98 6.57 -4.42
C MET A 62 -16.09 7.38 -3.77
N ASP A 63 -16.91 8.03 -4.59
CA ASP A 63 -17.97 8.91 -4.08
C ASP A 63 -18.97 8.13 -3.22
N GLY A 64 -19.34 8.70 -2.07
CA GLY A 64 -20.22 8.05 -1.09
C GLY A 64 -19.55 6.97 -0.23
N HIS A 65 -18.28 6.66 -0.45
CA HIS A 65 -17.54 5.68 0.35
C HIS A 65 -16.37 6.33 1.11
N PRO A 66 -16.35 6.25 2.46
CA PRO A 66 -15.32 6.95 3.26
C PRO A 66 -13.94 6.28 3.20
N ASN A 67 -13.86 5.03 2.75
CA ASN A 67 -12.69 4.17 2.87
C ASN A 67 -12.47 3.26 1.66
N ARG A 68 -13.02 3.61 0.48
CA ARG A 68 -12.82 2.85 -0.76
C ARG A 68 -12.09 3.70 -1.79
N ILE A 69 -11.00 3.17 -2.32
CA ILE A 69 -10.25 3.81 -3.39
C ILE A 69 -11.01 3.60 -4.71
N ASP A 70 -11.19 4.67 -5.46
CA ASP A 70 -11.69 4.59 -6.83
C ASP A 70 -10.53 4.21 -7.78
N PRO A 71 -10.57 3.01 -8.40
CA PRO A 71 -9.51 2.57 -9.30
C PRO A 71 -9.40 3.42 -10.56
N ASP A 72 -10.45 4.16 -10.94
CA ASP A 72 -10.44 5.02 -12.11
C ASP A 72 -9.85 6.43 -11.79
N LYS A 73 -9.91 6.86 -10.52
CA LYS A 73 -9.26 8.09 -10.05
C LYS A 73 -7.79 7.87 -9.68
N ARG A 74 -7.43 6.67 -9.22
CA ARG A 74 -6.04 6.30 -8.88
C ARG A 74 -5.23 6.06 -10.15
N ARG A 75 -4.10 6.77 -10.30
CA ARG A 75 -3.18 6.62 -11.44
C ARG A 75 -1.80 6.12 -10.99
N PRO A 76 -1.66 4.83 -10.62
CA PRO A 76 -0.39 4.30 -10.16
C PRO A 76 0.62 4.20 -11.30
N LEU A 77 1.91 4.31 -10.96
CA LEU A 77 3.02 3.95 -11.84
C LEU A 77 3.29 2.45 -11.71
N ILE A 78 3.31 1.73 -12.83
CA ILE A 78 3.59 0.30 -12.88
C ILE A 78 4.96 0.11 -13.53
N MET A 79 5.86 -0.59 -12.85
CA MET A 79 7.14 -1.01 -13.44
C MET A 79 6.97 -2.42 -14.01
N SER A 80 7.17 -2.58 -15.31
CA SER A 80 7.09 -3.85 -16.03
C SER A 80 8.35 -4.02 -16.88
N PHE A 81 9.14 -5.07 -16.63
CA PHE A 81 10.42 -5.31 -17.32
C PHE A 81 11.35 -4.08 -17.37
N LEU A 82 11.48 -3.38 -16.24
CA LEU A 82 12.29 -2.15 -16.07
C LEU A 82 11.77 -0.92 -16.84
N GLU A 83 10.60 -1.01 -17.46
CA GLU A 83 9.92 0.11 -18.11
C GLU A 83 8.75 0.59 -17.24
N TYR A 84 8.46 1.90 -17.30
CA TYR A 84 7.38 2.51 -16.49
C TYR A 84 6.13 2.79 -17.32
N TYR A 85 4.97 2.40 -16.79
CA TYR A 85 3.66 2.51 -17.44
C TYR A 85 2.63 3.14 -16.50
N GLY A 86 1.61 3.77 -17.10
CA GLY A 86 0.35 4.09 -16.43
C GLY A 86 -0.74 3.06 -16.74
N LEU A 87 -1.86 3.12 -16.02
CA LEU A 87 -3.03 2.29 -16.32
C LEU A 87 -3.75 2.75 -17.60
N GLY A 88 -4.21 1.79 -18.38
CA GLY A 88 -5.19 1.99 -19.46
C GLY A 88 -6.64 2.05 -18.93
N PRO A 89 -7.64 2.17 -19.81
CA PRO A 89 -9.04 2.15 -19.41
C PRO A 89 -9.44 0.80 -18.80
N LYS A 90 -10.41 0.84 -17.86
CA LYS A 90 -11.04 -0.36 -17.30
C LYS A 90 -11.66 -1.20 -18.41
N LEU A 91 -11.33 -2.50 -18.43
CA LEU A 91 -11.85 -3.44 -19.43
C LEU A 91 -13.25 -3.94 -19.07
N HIS A 92 -13.40 -4.56 -17.90
CA HIS A 92 -14.68 -5.03 -17.37
C HIS A 92 -14.60 -5.19 -15.84
N PRO A 93 -15.72 -5.23 -15.11
CA PRO A 93 -15.71 -5.53 -13.69
C PRO A 93 -15.23 -6.97 -13.41
N SER A 94 -14.60 -7.17 -12.24
CA SER A 94 -14.29 -8.50 -11.71
C SER A 94 -15.51 -9.07 -10.97
N ARG A 95 -15.72 -10.39 -11.04
CA ARG A 95 -16.73 -11.09 -10.23
C ARG A 95 -16.55 -10.84 -8.73
N LEU A 96 -15.31 -10.76 -8.26
CA LEU A 96 -15.00 -10.49 -6.85
C LEU A 96 -15.31 -9.04 -6.44
N GLY A 97 -15.33 -8.11 -7.39
CA GLY A 97 -15.66 -6.70 -7.12
C GLY A 97 -17.12 -6.48 -6.71
N GLY A 98 -17.99 -7.48 -6.88
CA GLY A 98 -19.36 -7.44 -6.37
C GLY A 98 -19.51 -7.87 -4.91
N ILE A 99 -18.45 -8.40 -4.29
CA ILE A 99 -18.49 -8.85 -2.90
C ILE A 99 -18.21 -7.63 -2.00
N PRO A 100 -19.07 -7.33 -1.00
CA PRO A 100 -18.82 -6.25 -0.06
C PRO A 100 -17.47 -6.40 0.65
N GLU A 101 -16.62 -5.37 0.60
CA GLU A 101 -15.27 -5.41 1.14
C GLU A 101 -15.23 -5.67 2.66
N GLU A 102 -16.30 -5.28 3.36
CA GLU A 102 -16.46 -5.48 4.80
C GLU A 102 -16.39 -6.96 5.20
N LEU A 103 -16.70 -7.88 4.27
CA LEU A 103 -16.64 -9.32 4.50
C LEU A 103 -15.20 -9.87 4.49
N TYR A 104 -14.22 -9.10 3.98
CA TYR A 104 -12.81 -9.47 4.00
C TYR A 104 -12.08 -8.96 5.25
N ARG A 105 -12.79 -8.32 6.19
CA ARG A 105 -12.17 -7.85 7.43
C ARG A 105 -11.61 -9.01 8.25
N THR A 106 -10.36 -8.87 8.66
CA THR A 106 -9.67 -9.77 9.56
C THR A 106 -9.41 -9.08 10.90
N PRO A 107 -9.07 -9.83 11.97
CA PRO A 107 -8.70 -9.24 13.27
C PRO A 107 -7.55 -8.23 13.21
N ASP A 108 -6.71 -8.27 12.16
CA ASP A 108 -5.63 -7.29 11.99
C ASP A 108 -6.12 -5.85 11.81
N PHE A 109 -7.36 -5.65 11.34
CA PHE A 109 -7.97 -4.31 11.29
C PHE A 109 -8.15 -3.71 12.69
N GLU A 110 -8.52 -4.52 13.67
CA GLU A 110 -8.70 -4.08 15.05
C GLU A 110 -7.35 -3.76 15.69
N ARG A 111 -6.36 -4.65 15.50
CA ARG A 111 -4.97 -4.44 15.96
C ARG A 111 -4.33 -3.19 15.35
N ALA A 112 -4.67 -2.83 14.11
CA ALA A 112 -4.18 -1.61 13.49
C ALA A 112 -4.75 -0.34 14.13
N VAL A 113 -5.96 -0.38 14.68
CA VAL A 113 -6.57 0.77 15.37
C VAL A 113 -5.93 1.02 16.74
N GLU A 114 -5.39 -0.02 17.38
CA GLU A 114 -4.74 0.05 18.70
C GLU A 114 -3.27 0.52 18.67
N ALA A 115 -2.64 0.50 17.48
CA ALA A 115 -1.25 0.91 17.27
C ALA A 115 -1.09 2.43 17.08
#